data_AF-A0A1C9H9W3-F1
#
_entry.id   AF-A0A1C9H9W3-F1
#
_cell.length_a   1.000
_cell.length_b   1.000
_cell.length_c   1.000
_cell.angle_alpha   90.00
_cell.angle_beta   90.00
_cell.angle_gamma   90.00
#
_symmetry.space_group_name_H-M   'P 1'
#
loop_
_entity.id
_entity.type
_entity.pdbx_description
1 polymer ?
#
loop_
_entity_poly.entity_id
_entity_poly.type
_entity_poly.pdbx_seq_one_letter_code
_entity_poly.pdbx_strand_id
1 'polypeptide(L)'
;MKALELALKAGRKRQSEVTRFVHHCQEHPEKSSETIPVYENFCFALALLRTKIAENVLEAKALLEKLLAFQVVLAFQVEGQFPVYLHEYPLCRYAGLGSKLYPVIFYILRDFHTVLGDKLRSELQKLQERYSLPAVDSPQTPEEWAEFLIHAQLTGQDKAPAFQSWDPTCLAFIGPQRQERGEPALTLYDLFLGEWGGKYSARALQDHPVHLRASLIYPHEAIIASRPMQSLSSQFWGSGHPTHSLMLQTSGQVSESKDSLRITLSEKEVQEEVEVSYFCNLHPETEIFINGQKATSFQLGDKVQIISKDRCMDLSFVLEGEGKFWGHLYRGNRPGQLSCRGEEKYEAYDWVIGLRTIQRSSRAFISLIFWAESQLGADLK
;
A
#
# COMPACT_ATOMS: atom_id res chain seq x y z
N MET A 1 -3.85 10.73 17.37
CA MET A 1 -2.51 10.97 16.83
C MET A 1 -2.68 11.52 15.44
N LYS A 2 -2.04 12.64 15.10
CA LYS A 2 -2.14 13.27 13.77
C LYS A 2 -1.01 12.80 12.85
N ALA A 3 -1.18 12.91 11.53
CA ALA A 3 -0.13 12.62 10.54
C ALA A 3 1.22 13.28 10.85
N LEU A 4 1.20 14.55 11.30
CA LEU A 4 2.41 15.28 11.67
C LEU A 4 3.12 14.65 12.88
N GLU A 5 2.37 14.16 13.88
CA GLU A 5 2.93 13.50 15.06
C GLU A 5 3.56 12.16 14.68
N LEU A 6 2.93 11.40 13.78
CA LEU A 6 3.49 10.17 13.21
C LEU A 6 4.83 10.45 12.51
N ALA A 7 4.89 11.50 11.68
CA ALA A 7 6.10 11.91 10.97
C ALA A 7 7.24 12.28 11.92
N LEU A 8 6.97 13.10 12.93
CA LEU A 8 7.98 13.52 13.91
C LEU A 8 8.49 12.32 14.72
N LYS A 9 7.59 11.47 15.19
CA LYS A 9 7.95 10.27 15.95
C LYS A 9 8.84 9.33 15.10
N ALA A 10 8.46 9.09 13.85
CA ALA A 10 9.21 8.24 12.95
C ALA A 10 10.59 8.81 12.59
N GLY A 11 10.66 10.12 12.34
CA GLY A 11 11.90 10.85 12.06
C GLY A 11 12.85 10.82 13.25
N ARG A 12 12.38 11.16 14.46
CA ARG A 12 13.19 11.12 15.69
C ARG A 12 13.71 9.72 15.99
N LYS A 13 12.88 8.68 15.83
CA LYS A 13 13.29 7.29 16.06
C LYS A 13 14.42 6.84 15.13
N ARG A 14 14.43 7.33 13.89
CA ARG A 14 15.39 6.94 12.84
C ARG A 14 16.52 7.95 12.68
N GLN A 15 16.56 8.99 13.50
CA GLN A 15 17.60 10.02 13.43
C GLN A 15 18.87 9.52 14.10
N SER A 16 19.99 9.57 13.38
CA SER A 16 21.31 9.27 13.95
C SER A 16 21.77 10.42 14.85
N GLU A 17 22.25 10.10 16.05
CA GLU A 17 22.82 11.10 16.97
C GLU A 17 24.09 11.77 16.41
N VAL A 18 24.84 11.04 15.57
CA VAL A 18 26.12 11.49 15.00
C VAL A 18 25.89 12.36 13.77
N THR A 19 25.18 11.83 12.77
CA THR A 19 25.03 12.53 11.48
C THR A 19 23.90 13.57 11.53
N ARG A 20 22.93 13.37 12.44
CA ARG A 20 21.66 14.09 12.54
C ARG A 20 20.71 13.91 11.35
N PHE A 21 21.04 13.01 10.42
CA PHE A 21 20.12 12.59 9.37
C PHE A 21 19.21 11.46 9.86
N VAL A 22 18.08 11.28 9.18
CA VAL A 22 17.26 10.07 9.22
C VAL A 22 17.94 8.98 8.42
N HIS A 23 18.08 7.80 9.02
CA HIS A 23 18.65 6.60 8.42
C HIS A 23 17.54 5.57 8.16
N HIS A 24 17.40 5.13 6.91
CA HIS A 24 16.42 4.11 6.50
C HIS A 24 16.74 3.58 5.10
N CYS A 25 16.57 2.28 4.88
CA CYS A 25 16.58 1.66 3.56
C CYS A 25 15.24 0.97 3.31
N GLN A 26 14.55 1.35 2.24
CA GLN A 26 13.24 0.78 1.91
C GLN A 26 13.36 -0.66 1.40
N GLU A 27 14.42 -0.96 0.65
CA GLU A 27 14.62 -2.27 0.01
C GLU A 27 15.27 -3.29 0.94
N HIS A 28 16.09 -2.80 1.88
CA HIS A 28 16.92 -3.61 2.77
C HIS A 28 16.82 -3.10 4.20
N PRO A 29 15.73 -3.38 4.93
CA PRO A 29 15.56 -2.91 6.30
C PRO A 29 16.77 -3.18 7.21
N GLU A 30 17.48 -4.28 6.98
CA GLU A 30 18.72 -4.67 7.67
C GLU A 30 19.89 -3.69 7.45
N LYS A 31 19.90 -2.97 6.33
CA LYS A 31 20.88 -1.91 6.01
C LYS A 31 20.40 -0.52 6.40
N SER A 32 19.30 -0.40 7.13
CA SER A 32 18.70 0.92 7.43
C SER A 32 19.67 1.87 8.12
N SER A 33 20.60 1.38 8.95
CA SER A 33 21.62 2.22 9.62
C SER A 33 22.67 2.78 8.67
N GLU A 34 22.84 2.22 7.48
CA GLU A 34 23.91 2.59 6.53
C GLU A 34 23.43 3.58 5.46
N THR A 35 22.12 3.71 5.27
CA THR A 35 21.56 4.49 4.17
C THR A 35 20.85 5.75 4.68
N ILE A 36 21.10 6.87 4.00
CA ILE A 36 20.49 8.17 4.31
C ILE A 36 19.63 8.59 3.12
N PRO A 37 18.32 8.31 3.14
CA PRO A 37 17.45 8.59 2.00
C PRO A 37 17.12 10.08 1.93
N VAL A 38 17.35 10.69 0.77
CA VAL A 38 17.24 12.15 0.60
C VAL A 38 15.79 12.62 0.79
N TYR A 39 14.84 11.94 0.15
CA TYR A 39 13.43 12.31 0.17
C TYR A 39 12.84 12.37 1.58
N GLU A 40 13.04 11.33 2.37
CA GLU A 40 12.55 11.23 3.75
C GLU A 40 13.22 12.26 4.66
N ASN A 41 14.49 12.62 4.43
CA ASN A 41 15.15 13.69 5.18
C ASN A 41 14.58 15.07 4.87
N PHE A 42 14.21 15.34 3.61
CA PHE A 42 13.44 16.53 3.25
C PHE A 42 12.05 16.53 3.92
N CYS A 43 11.36 15.39 3.91
CA CYS A 43 10.07 15.26 4.60
C CYS A 43 10.20 15.47 6.11
N PHE A 44 11.29 14.99 6.73
CA PHE A 44 11.57 15.22 8.14
C PHE A 44 11.88 16.70 8.45
N ALA A 45 12.64 17.39 7.59
CA ALA A 45 12.82 18.83 7.71
C ALA A 45 11.49 19.59 7.65
N LEU A 46 10.59 19.23 6.73
CA LEU A 46 9.23 19.79 6.70
C LEU A 46 8.45 19.48 7.99
N ALA A 47 8.55 18.25 8.52
CA ALA A 47 7.90 17.88 9.78
C ALA A 47 8.36 18.78 10.94
N LEU A 48 9.68 18.99 11.06
CA LEU A 48 10.29 19.87 12.06
C LEU A 48 9.79 21.32 11.92
N LEU A 49 9.79 21.88 10.72
CA LEU A 49 9.27 23.23 10.45
C LEU A 49 7.80 23.36 10.86
N ARG A 50 6.97 22.36 10.54
CA ARG A 50 5.54 22.34 10.86
C ARG A 50 5.23 22.34 12.35
N THR A 51 6.17 21.97 13.22
CA THR A 51 6.00 22.11 14.67
C THR A 51 5.95 23.56 15.14
N LYS A 52 6.56 24.49 14.37
CA LYS A 52 6.73 25.90 14.74
C LYS A 52 7.46 26.13 16.08
N ILE A 53 8.20 25.12 16.55
CA ILE A 53 9.07 25.20 17.72
C ILE A 53 10.44 25.73 17.27
N ALA A 54 10.98 26.74 17.95
CA ALA A 54 12.18 27.46 17.52
C ALA A 54 13.38 26.52 17.31
N GLU A 55 13.60 25.58 18.23
CA GLU A 55 14.68 24.59 18.17
C GLU A 55 14.53 23.67 16.95
N ASN A 56 13.31 23.19 16.69
CA ASN A 56 13.03 22.35 15.52
C ASN A 56 13.20 23.14 14.21
N VAL A 57 12.86 24.42 14.18
CA VAL A 57 13.08 25.28 13.00
C VAL A 57 14.57 25.46 12.72
N LEU A 58 15.38 25.72 13.74
CA LEU A 58 16.83 25.81 13.58
C LEU A 58 17.44 24.49 13.11
N GLU A 59 16.98 23.37 13.67
CA GLU A 59 17.40 22.03 13.24
C GLU A 59 17.03 21.75 11.78
N ALA A 60 15.80 22.07 11.38
CA ALA A 60 15.33 21.89 10.01
C ALA A 60 16.17 22.69 9.01
N LYS A 61 16.52 23.94 9.35
CA LYS A 61 17.40 24.77 8.51
C LYS A 61 18.78 24.13 8.33
N ALA A 62 19.40 23.71 9.43
CA ALA A 62 20.71 23.05 9.38
C ALA A 62 20.65 21.74 8.57
N LEU A 63 19.56 20.99 8.69
CA LEU A 63 19.32 19.77 7.91
C LEU A 63 19.18 20.08 6.41
N LEU A 64 18.39 21.09 6.04
CA LEU A 64 18.21 21.50 4.63
C LEU A 64 19.52 22.01 4.02
N GLU A 65 20.30 22.82 4.74
CA GLU A 65 21.61 23.29 4.28
C GLU A 65 22.57 22.13 3.98
N LYS A 66 22.58 21.11 4.86
CA LYS A 66 23.37 19.89 4.64
C LYS A 66 22.87 19.11 3.43
N LEU A 67 21.56 18.93 3.26
CA LEU A 67 20.99 18.20 2.12
C LEU A 67 21.31 18.88 0.78
N LEU A 68 21.17 20.21 0.72
CA LEU A 68 21.47 21.00 -0.47
C LEU A 68 22.95 20.94 -0.88
N ALA A 69 23.86 20.64 0.04
CA ALA A 69 25.28 20.44 -0.29
C ALA A 69 25.54 19.18 -1.15
N PHE A 70 24.58 18.25 -1.24
CA PHE A 70 24.64 17.05 -2.09
C PHE A 70 23.89 17.21 -3.41
N GLN A 71 23.53 18.45 -3.76
CA GLN A 71 23.03 18.77 -5.09
C GLN A 71 24.15 18.59 -6.11
N VAL A 72 23.87 17.88 -7.21
CA VAL A 72 24.84 17.73 -8.29
C VAL A 72 25.06 19.06 -9.00
N VAL A 73 26.34 19.43 -9.13
CA VAL A 73 26.83 20.64 -9.85
C VAL A 73 27.74 20.27 -11.02
N LEU A 74 27.85 18.99 -11.38
CA LEU A 74 28.75 18.53 -12.43
C LEU A 74 28.22 18.91 -13.82
N ALA A 75 29.09 19.47 -14.67
CA ALA A 75 28.75 19.96 -16.02
C ALA A 75 28.12 18.90 -16.96
N PHE A 76 28.29 17.62 -16.66
CA PHE A 76 27.77 16.50 -17.45
C PHE A 76 26.48 15.88 -16.89
N GLN A 77 25.96 16.40 -15.78
CA GLN A 77 24.71 15.95 -15.16
C GLN A 77 23.73 17.11 -15.07
N VAL A 78 22.44 16.80 -14.93
CA VAL A 78 21.40 17.83 -14.76
C VAL A 78 21.60 18.48 -13.40
N GLU A 79 22.03 19.74 -13.40
CA GLU A 79 22.25 20.53 -12.20
C GLU A 79 20.96 20.57 -11.36
N GLY A 80 21.05 20.33 -10.06
CA GLY A 80 19.85 20.25 -9.22
C GLY A 80 19.31 18.85 -8.99
N GLN A 81 19.98 17.79 -9.43
CA GLN A 81 19.59 16.44 -9.05
C GLN A 81 20.18 16.02 -7.70
N PHE A 82 19.49 15.10 -7.05
CA PHE A 82 19.91 14.45 -5.80
C PHE A 82 20.02 12.93 -6.02
N PRO A 83 20.95 12.25 -5.32
CA PRO A 83 20.95 10.79 -5.27
C PRO A 83 19.74 10.29 -4.46
N VAL A 84 19.37 9.01 -4.61
CA VAL A 84 18.31 8.42 -3.78
C VAL A 84 18.79 8.35 -2.33
N TYR A 85 20.04 7.91 -2.15
CA TYR A 85 20.72 7.89 -0.87
C TYR A 85 21.99 8.74 -0.89
N LEU A 86 22.29 9.47 0.20
CA LEU A 86 23.45 10.40 0.22
C LEU A 86 24.79 9.73 -0.11
N HIS A 87 25.00 8.46 0.25
CA HIS A 87 26.24 7.74 -0.02
C HIS A 87 26.45 7.42 -1.51
N GLU A 88 25.44 7.60 -2.36
CA GLU A 88 25.57 7.44 -3.81
C GLU A 88 26.16 8.70 -4.49
N TYR A 89 26.21 9.84 -3.78
CA TYR A 89 26.76 11.09 -4.32
C TYR A 89 28.19 10.90 -4.84
N PRO A 90 28.54 11.43 -6.03
CA PRO A 90 27.76 12.35 -6.87
C PRO A 90 26.85 11.67 -7.92
N LEU A 91 26.61 10.36 -7.83
CA LEU A 91 25.84 9.62 -8.84
C LEU A 91 24.33 9.71 -8.57
N CYS A 92 23.60 10.42 -9.44
CA CYS A 92 22.14 10.49 -9.42
C CYS A 92 21.54 9.50 -10.42
N ARG A 93 21.21 8.29 -9.96
CA ARG A 93 20.66 7.24 -10.85
C ARG A 93 19.18 7.43 -11.18
N TYR A 94 18.44 8.15 -10.34
CA TYR A 94 16.99 8.31 -10.46
C TYR A 94 16.61 9.77 -10.72
N ALA A 95 16.36 10.11 -11.99
CA ALA A 95 15.98 11.46 -12.41
C ALA A 95 14.64 11.95 -11.81
N GLY A 96 13.76 11.02 -11.41
CA GLY A 96 12.43 11.34 -10.89
C GLY A 96 12.40 11.86 -9.45
N LEU A 97 13.53 11.87 -8.74
CA LEU A 97 13.55 12.30 -7.33
C LEU A 97 13.16 13.77 -7.17
N GLY A 98 13.54 14.64 -8.11
CA GLY A 98 13.19 16.05 -8.07
C GLY A 98 11.67 16.30 -8.02
N SER A 99 10.92 15.58 -8.86
CA SER A 99 9.45 15.62 -8.85
C SER A 99 8.85 15.18 -7.52
N LYS A 100 9.44 14.19 -6.84
CA LYS A 100 9.02 13.79 -5.49
C LYS A 100 9.35 14.82 -4.41
N LEU A 101 10.44 15.57 -4.59
CA LEU A 101 10.83 16.66 -3.67
C LEU A 101 9.97 17.92 -3.86
N TYR A 102 9.39 18.12 -5.04
CA TYR A 102 8.59 19.32 -5.35
C TYR A 102 7.50 19.62 -4.30
N PRO A 103 6.62 18.67 -3.90
CA PRO A 103 5.63 18.94 -2.85
C PRO A 103 6.23 19.40 -1.52
N VAL A 104 7.35 18.81 -1.11
CA VAL A 104 8.02 19.16 0.15
C VAL A 104 8.56 20.59 0.06
N ILE A 105 9.26 20.92 -1.03
CA ILE A 105 9.83 22.24 -1.28
C ILE A 105 8.74 23.30 -1.39
N PHE A 106 7.64 22.99 -2.09
CA PHE A 106 6.49 23.88 -2.21
C PHE A 106 5.94 24.25 -0.83
N TYR A 107 5.71 23.27 0.05
CA TYR A 107 5.20 23.55 1.40
C TYR A 107 6.20 24.32 2.27
N ILE A 108 7.50 24.01 2.17
CA ILE A 108 8.55 24.75 2.87
C ILE A 108 8.53 26.24 2.46
N LEU A 109 8.50 26.52 1.15
CA LEU A 109 8.49 27.89 0.65
C LEU A 109 7.16 28.60 0.94
N ARG A 110 6.02 27.95 0.75
CA ARG A 110 4.70 28.55 1.00
C ARG A 110 4.56 28.96 2.47
N ASP A 111 4.83 28.05 3.40
CA ASP A 111 4.45 28.23 4.81
C ASP A 111 5.60 28.78 5.67
N PHE A 112 6.86 28.62 5.26
CA PHE A 112 8.02 28.87 6.11
C PHE A 112 9.08 29.78 5.49
N HIS A 113 8.86 30.39 4.32
CA HIS A 113 9.87 31.24 3.66
C HIS A 113 10.45 32.35 4.55
N THR A 114 9.67 32.89 5.49
CA THR A 114 10.10 33.98 6.38
C THR A 114 11.16 33.57 7.40
N VAL A 115 11.22 32.28 7.78
CA VAL A 115 12.16 31.78 8.80
C VAL A 115 13.42 31.14 8.21
N LEU A 116 13.43 30.83 6.91
CA LEU A 116 14.56 30.17 6.24
C LEU A 116 15.82 31.06 6.16
N GLY A 117 15.63 32.37 6.00
CA GLY A 117 16.70 33.30 5.60
C GLY A 117 16.95 33.28 4.08
N ASP A 118 17.53 34.35 3.56
CA ASP A 118 17.57 34.63 2.12
C ASP A 118 18.31 33.58 1.31
N LYS A 119 19.45 33.09 1.81
CA LYS A 119 20.26 32.07 1.13
C LYS A 119 19.48 30.77 0.91
N LEU A 120 18.96 30.19 1.99
CA LEU A 120 18.25 28.90 1.93
C LEU A 120 16.96 29.02 1.12
N ARG A 121 16.24 30.12 1.27
CA ARG A 121 15.07 30.44 0.46
C ARG A 121 15.40 30.48 -1.03
N SER A 122 16.45 31.19 -1.43
CA SER A 122 16.85 31.32 -2.83
C SER A 122 17.23 29.97 -3.46
N GLU A 123 17.99 29.13 -2.74
CA GLU A 123 18.35 27.79 -3.23
C GLU A 123 17.12 26.89 -3.42
N LEU A 124 16.17 26.89 -2.47
CA LEU A 124 14.93 26.12 -2.59
C LEU A 124 14.03 26.64 -3.71
N GLN A 125 13.99 27.96 -3.95
CA GLN A 125 13.25 28.55 -5.08
C GLN A 125 13.79 28.06 -6.43
N LYS A 126 15.12 28.04 -6.59
CA LYS A 126 15.76 27.50 -7.81
C LYS A 126 15.38 26.03 -8.04
N LEU A 127 15.29 25.22 -6.99
CA LEU A 127 14.85 23.83 -7.10
C LEU A 127 13.36 23.75 -7.47
N GLN A 128 12.51 24.56 -6.85
CA GLN A 128 11.07 24.60 -7.14
C GLN A 128 10.80 24.96 -8.61
N GLU A 129 11.56 25.91 -9.18
CA GLU A 129 11.44 26.32 -10.58
C GLU A 129 11.88 25.22 -11.56
N ARG A 130 12.79 24.33 -11.14
CA ARG A 130 13.31 23.23 -11.97
C ARG A 130 12.42 22.01 -11.96
N TYR A 131 11.71 21.77 -10.88
CA TYR A 131 10.88 20.59 -10.73
C TYR A 131 9.43 20.88 -11.08
N SER A 132 8.77 19.87 -11.63
CA SER A 132 7.33 19.87 -11.84
C SER A 132 6.67 18.77 -11.02
N LEU A 133 5.45 19.06 -10.61
CA LEU A 133 4.56 18.09 -10.01
C LEU A 133 4.06 17.14 -11.10
N PRO A 134 4.26 15.82 -10.99
CA PRO A 134 3.76 14.89 -11.98
C PRO A 134 2.23 14.81 -11.91
N ALA A 135 1.57 14.87 -13.06
CA ALA A 135 0.15 14.54 -13.16
C ALA A 135 0.00 13.01 -13.06
N VAL A 136 -1.00 12.56 -12.30
CA VAL A 136 -1.35 11.14 -12.18
C VAL A 136 -2.73 10.95 -12.76
N ASP A 137 -2.77 10.59 -14.03
CA ASP A 137 -4.01 10.32 -14.75
C ASP A 137 -4.39 8.85 -14.53
N SER A 138 -5.45 8.59 -13.76
CA SER A 138 -5.99 7.25 -13.47
C SER A 138 -5.12 6.35 -12.56
N PRO A 139 -4.88 6.74 -11.30
CA PRO A 139 -4.12 5.94 -10.33
C PRO A 139 -4.70 4.52 -10.14
N GLN A 140 -3.83 3.50 -10.15
CA GLN A 140 -4.20 2.08 -10.02
C GLN A 140 -3.61 1.43 -8.76
N THR A 141 -2.54 2.00 -8.22
CA THR A 141 -1.82 1.51 -7.03
C THR A 141 -1.99 2.48 -5.85
N PRO A 142 -1.83 2.04 -4.60
CA PRO A 142 -1.91 2.95 -3.46
C PRO A 142 -0.81 4.02 -3.50
N GLU A 143 0.35 3.74 -4.07
CA GLU A 143 1.40 4.74 -4.28
C GLU A 143 0.96 5.83 -5.27
N GLU A 144 0.38 5.47 -6.41
CA GLU A 144 -0.15 6.43 -7.38
C GLU A 144 -1.31 7.24 -6.80
N TRP A 145 -2.18 6.62 -6.01
CA TRP A 145 -3.23 7.33 -5.29
C TRP A 145 -2.67 8.31 -4.26
N ALA A 146 -1.58 7.96 -3.55
CA ALA A 146 -0.92 8.91 -2.65
C ALA A 146 -0.36 10.12 -3.41
N GLU A 147 0.27 9.91 -4.57
CA GLU A 147 0.77 11.00 -5.43
C GLU A 147 -0.38 11.86 -5.98
N PHE A 148 -1.49 11.24 -6.40
CA PHE A 148 -2.72 11.95 -6.77
C PHE A 148 -3.25 12.81 -5.61
N LEU A 149 -3.27 12.29 -4.38
CA LEU A 149 -3.75 13.04 -3.22
C LEU A 149 -2.84 14.21 -2.86
N ILE A 150 -1.53 14.05 -2.99
CA ILE A 150 -0.57 15.16 -2.88
C ILE A 150 -0.87 16.21 -3.95
N HIS A 151 -1.05 15.79 -5.21
CA HIS A 151 -1.39 16.68 -6.30
C HIS A 151 -2.69 17.45 -6.05
N ALA A 152 -3.73 16.75 -5.62
CA ALA A 152 -5.03 17.33 -5.31
C ALA A 152 -4.99 18.29 -4.12
N GLN A 153 -4.12 18.04 -3.13
CA GLN A 153 -3.89 18.96 -2.01
C GLN A 153 -3.19 20.25 -2.45
N LEU A 154 -2.29 20.17 -3.43
CA LEU A 154 -1.55 21.32 -3.96
C LEU A 154 -2.38 22.18 -4.92
N THR A 155 -3.19 21.54 -5.76
CA THR A 155 -3.93 22.19 -6.86
C THR A 155 -5.39 22.49 -6.53
N GLY A 156 -5.91 21.96 -5.41
CA GLY A 156 -7.33 22.08 -5.07
C GLY A 156 -8.24 21.13 -5.85
N GLN A 157 -7.67 20.16 -6.60
CA GLN A 157 -8.46 19.12 -7.28
C GLN A 157 -9.31 18.30 -6.28
N ASP A 158 -10.44 17.79 -6.77
CA ASP A 158 -11.32 16.92 -6.01
C ASP A 158 -10.62 15.62 -5.58
N LYS A 159 -10.80 15.26 -4.31
CA LYS A 159 -10.20 14.09 -3.64
C LYS A 159 -11.19 12.94 -3.51
N ALA A 160 -12.49 13.18 -3.74
CA ALA A 160 -13.53 12.17 -3.62
C ALA A 160 -13.25 10.87 -4.40
N PRO A 161 -12.65 10.90 -5.63
CA PRO A 161 -12.31 9.68 -6.34
C PRO A 161 -11.40 8.72 -5.54
N ALA A 162 -10.49 9.28 -4.73
CA ALA A 162 -9.55 8.48 -3.95
C ALA A 162 -10.24 7.66 -2.85
N PHE A 163 -11.43 8.05 -2.39
CA PHE A 163 -12.18 7.29 -1.39
C PHE A 163 -12.90 6.07 -1.98
N GLN A 164 -13.04 5.98 -3.30
CA GLN A 164 -13.70 4.85 -3.96
C GLN A 164 -12.85 3.56 -3.89
N SER A 165 -11.53 3.71 -3.75
CA SER A 165 -10.58 2.61 -3.59
C SER A 165 -10.17 2.37 -2.13
N TRP A 166 -10.97 2.86 -1.16
CA TRP A 166 -10.67 2.73 0.28
C TRP A 166 -11.74 1.93 1.01
N ASP A 167 -11.34 0.91 1.77
CA ASP A 167 -12.27 0.24 2.67
C ASP A 167 -12.36 1.01 4.00
N PRO A 168 -13.50 1.65 4.36
CA PRO A 168 -13.62 2.40 5.60
C PRO A 168 -13.68 1.53 6.86
N THR A 169 -13.89 0.21 6.71
CA THR A 169 -13.92 -0.76 7.81
C THR A 169 -12.52 -1.23 8.12
N CYS A 170 -11.81 -1.69 7.08
CA CYS A 170 -10.47 -2.25 7.17
C CYS A 170 -9.39 -1.16 7.19
N LEU A 171 -9.76 0.06 6.79
CA LEU A 171 -8.89 1.23 6.72
C LEU A 171 -7.62 0.91 5.91
N ALA A 172 -7.84 0.39 4.69
CA ALA A 172 -6.82 0.01 3.73
C ALA A 172 -7.30 0.20 2.29
N PHE A 173 -6.35 0.33 1.35
CA PHE A 173 -6.62 0.35 -0.09
C PHE A 173 -7.30 -0.95 -0.56
N ILE A 174 -8.24 -0.83 -1.50
CA ILE A 174 -8.90 -1.93 -2.19
C ILE A 174 -8.32 -2.00 -3.60
N GLY A 175 -7.49 -3.02 -3.84
CA GLY A 175 -6.90 -3.26 -5.16
C GLY A 175 -5.54 -3.96 -5.07
N PRO A 176 -4.83 -4.04 -6.21
CA PRO A 176 -3.48 -4.59 -6.27
C PRO A 176 -2.51 -3.79 -5.41
N GLN A 177 -1.94 -4.42 -4.39
CA GLN A 177 -0.97 -3.79 -3.50
C GLN A 177 -0.01 -4.80 -2.91
N ARG A 178 1.11 -4.29 -2.39
CA ARG A 178 2.07 -5.08 -1.61
C ARG A 178 1.42 -5.58 -0.33
N GLN A 179 1.92 -6.69 0.18
CA GLN A 179 1.54 -7.22 1.48
C GLN A 179 2.77 -7.19 2.38
N GLU A 180 2.57 -6.84 3.64
CA GLU A 180 3.58 -6.99 4.67
C GLU A 180 3.10 -8.10 5.61
N ARG A 181 3.80 -9.24 5.56
CA ARG A 181 3.37 -10.48 6.21
C ARG A 181 1.99 -10.91 5.67
N GLY A 182 1.00 -11.02 6.56
CA GLY A 182 -0.38 -11.38 6.23
C GLY A 182 -1.32 -10.21 6.02
N GLU A 183 -0.87 -8.95 6.06
CA GLU A 183 -1.75 -7.80 5.90
C GLU A 183 -1.33 -6.94 4.71
N PRO A 184 -2.21 -6.09 4.16
CA PRO A 184 -1.80 -5.12 3.15
C PRO A 184 -0.65 -4.25 3.69
N ALA A 185 0.34 -3.90 2.88
CA ALA A 185 1.44 -3.04 3.33
C ALA A 185 0.90 -1.65 3.71
N LEU A 186 1.45 -1.02 4.75
CA LEU A 186 1.05 0.34 5.12
C LEU A 186 1.63 1.36 4.13
N THR A 187 0.76 2.15 3.49
CA THR A 187 1.13 3.13 2.47
C THR A 187 0.87 4.56 2.91
N LEU A 188 1.39 5.54 2.16
CA LEU A 188 1.11 6.95 2.42
C LEU A 188 -0.37 7.28 2.13
N TYR A 189 -0.99 6.57 1.18
CA TYR A 189 -2.41 6.68 0.89
C TYR A 189 -3.27 6.30 2.10
N ASP A 190 -2.91 5.21 2.81
CA ASP A 190 -3.61 4.82 4.03
C ASP A 190 -3.54 5.93 5.10
N LEU A 191 -2.41 6.63 5.18
CA LEU A 191 -2.25 7.73 6.13
C LEU A 191 -3.06 8.97 5.75
N PHE A 192 -3.18 9.28 4.45
CA PHE A 192 -4.01 10.35 3.95
C PHE A 192 -5.48 10.11 4.32
N LEU A 193 -6.00 8.94 3.99
CA LEU A 193 -7.39 8.61 4.24
C LEU A 193 -7.66 8.38 5.73
N GLY A 194 -6.66 7.95 6.49
CA GLY A 194 -6.74 7.93 7.95
C GLY A 194 -6.86 9.32 8.57
N GLU A 195 -6.07 10.30 8.12
CA GLU A 195 -6.15 11.68 8.61
C GLU A 195 -7.48 12.33 8.18
N TRP A 196 -7.85 12.24 6.90
CA TRP A 196 -9.04 12.89 6.36
C TRP A 196 -10.35 12.18 6.69
N GLY A 197 -10.31 10.87 6.90
CA GLY A 197 -11.43 10.09 7.43
C GLY A 197 -11.54 10.15 8.95
N GLY A 198 -10.58 10.79 9.63
CA GLY A 198 -10.57 10.97 11.09
C GLY A 198 -10.29 9.69 11.90
N LYS A 199 -9.82 8.62 11.25
CA LYS A 199 -9.56 7.33 11.90
C LYS A 199 -8.41 6.58 11.24
N TYR A 200 -7.37 6.30 12.03
CA TYR A 200 -6.26 5.44 11.61
C TYR A 200 -6.53 3.96 11.92
N SER A 201 -6.02 3.09 11.07
CA SER A 201 -5.94 1.65 11.35
C SER A 201 -4.94 1.36 12.46
N ALA A 202 -5.09 0.22 13.15
CA ALA A 202 -4.16 -0.17 14.22
C ALA A 202 -2.72 -0.28 13.70
N ARG A 203 -2.54 -0.83 12.49
CA ARG A 203 -1.28 -0.87 11.73
C ARG A 203 -0.67 0.52 11.48
N ALA A 204 -1.47 1.53 11.15
CA ALA A 204 -1.00 2.90 10.95
C ALA A 204 -0.56 3.60 12.26
N LEU A 205 -0.92 3.06 13.42
CA LEU A 205 -0.48 3.58 14.71
C LEU A 205 0.83 2.92 15.21
N GLN A 206 1.24 1.82 14.59
CA GLN A 206 2.52 1.17 14.88
C GLN A 206 3.67 1.93 14.19
N ASP A 207 4.89 1.82 14.70
CA ASP A 207 6.02 2.51 14.05
C ASP A 207 6.29 1.92 12.66
N HIS A 208 6.19 2.75 11.62
CA HIS A 208 6.39 2.33 10.24
C HIS A 208 7.22 3.38 9.46
N PRO A 209 8.13 2.98 8.54
CA PRO A 209 8.94 3.93 7.77
C PRO A 209 8.12 4.90 6.92
N VAL A 210 6.94 4.51 6.43
CA VAL A 210 6.07 5.38 5.63
C VAL A 210 5.63 6.64 6.38
N HIS A 211 5.65 6.61 7.71
CA HIS A 211 5.36 7.78 8.55
C HIS A 211 6.32 8.94 8.28
N LEU A 212 7.55 8.68 7.84
CA LEU A 212 8.52 9.72 7.46
C LEU A 212 7.96 10.68 6.40
N ARG A 213 7.03 10.21 5.56
CA ARG A 213 6.38 10.98 4.49
C ARG A 213 5.07 11.65 4.94
N ALA A 214 4.58 11.35 6.15
CA ALA A 214 3.28 11.86 6.64
C ALA A 214 3.28 13.38 6.88
N SER A 215 4.43 14.04 6.87
CA SER A 215 4.54 15.50 6.90
C SER A 215 4.01 16.18 5.62
N LEU A 216 3.76 15.42 4.55
CA LEU A 216 3.09 15.88 3.35
C LEU A 216 1.57 15.97 3.50
N ILE A 217 0.99 15.37 4.55
CA ILE A 217 -0.46 15.37 4.77
C ILE A 217 -0.82 16.64 5.55
N TYR A 218 -1.61 17.51 4.93
CA TYR A 218 -2.17 18.68 5.59
C TYR A 218 -3.59 18.36 6.08
N PRO A 219 -4.00 18.94 7.23
CA PRO A 219 -5.36 18.79 7.71
C PRO A 219 -6.37 19.25 6.65
N HIS A 220 -7.43 18.48 6.50
CA HIS A 220 -8.55 18.76 5.62
C HIS A 220 -9.85 18.59 6.42
N GLU A 221 -10.94 19.22 5.96
CA GLU A 221 -12.27 18.89 6.43
C GLU A 221 -12.53 17.40 6.26
N ALA A 222 -13.14 16.78 7.27
CA ALA A 222 -13.36 15.35 7.28
C ALA A 222 -14.28 14.94 6.14
N ILE A 223 -13.84 13.99 5.33
CA ILE A 223 -14.64 13.43 4.23
C ILE A 223 -15.25 12.13 4.74
N ILE A 224 -16.58 12.08 4.81
CA ILE A 224 -17.29 10.84 5.12
C ILE A 224 -17.29 9.99 3.86
N ALA A 225 -16.43 8.97 3.86
CA ALA A 225 -16.41 7.98 2.79
C ALA A 225 -17.74 7.20 2.78
N SER A 226 -18.41 7.16 1.63
CA SER A 226 -19.40 6.11 1.40
C SER A 226 -18.67 4.78 1.26
N ARG A 227 -19.29 3.70 1.74
CA ARG A 227 -18.71 2.36 1.61
C ARG A 227 -18.62 2.04 0.10
N PRO A 228 -17.43 1.76 -0.45
CA PRO A 228 -17.36 1.35 -1.84
C PRO A 228 -18.09 0.03 -2.02
N MET A 229 -18.61 -0.20 -3.23
CA MET A 229 -19.14 -1.50 -3.60
C MET A 229 -17.99 -2.51 -3.50
N GLN A 230 -18.09 -3.45 -2.56
CA GLN A 230 -17.04 -4.46 -2.38
C GLN A 230 -16.94 -5.29 -3.65
N SER A 231 -15.73 -5.44 -4.19
CA SER A 231 -15.49 -6.38 -5.27
C SER A 231 -15.36 -7.78 -4.68
N LEU A 232 -16.09 -8.74 -5.22
CA LEU A 232 -15.98 -10.16 -4.96
C LEU A 232 -14.57 -10.68 -5.25
N SER A 233 -13.79 -10.00 -6.11
CA SER A 233 -12.41 -10.37 -6.43
C SER A 233 -11.43 -10.01 -5.30
N SER A 234 -11.82 -9.09 -4.41
CA SER A 234 -11.01 -8.61 -3.31
C SER A 234 -11.90 -8.22 -2.13
N GLN A 235 -12.11 -9.16 -1.23
CA GLN A 235 -12.91 -8.93 -0.04
C GLN A 235 -12.01 -8.72 1.18
N PHE A 236 -12.32 -7.71 1.97
CA PHE A 236 -11.67 -7.45 3.25
C PHE A 236 -12.72 -7.42 4.36
N TRP A 237 -12.38 -7.96 5.52
CA TRP A 237 -13.22 -7.93 6.71
C TRP A 237 -12.37 -7.97 7.99
N GLY A 238 -13.02 -7.85 9.15
CA GLY A 238 -12.36 -7.58 10.43
C GLY A 238 -12.60 -6.16 10.91
N SER A 239 -12.81 -6.00 12.21
CA SER A 239 -12.90 -4.70 12.87
C SER A 239 -11.55 -4.32 13.52
N GLY A 240 -10.56 -3.94 12.71
CA GLY A 240 -9.28 -3.40 13.20
C GLY A 240 -8.07 -4.25 12.86
N HIS A 241 -7.63 -5.11 13.79
CA HIS A 241 -6.48 -6.01 13.60
C HIS A 241 -6.79 -7.37 14.26
N PRO A 242 -6.55 -8.49 13.56
CA PRO A 242 -6.03 -8.56 12.20
C PRO A 242 -7.09 -8.24 11.14
N THR A 243 -6.65 -7.69 10.01
CA THR A 243 -7.51 -7.55 8.82
C THR A 243 -7.49 -8.86 8.05
N HIS A 244 -8.67 -9.44 7.84
CA HIS A 244 -8.81 -10.60 6.98
C HIS A 244 -9.04 -10.16 5.52
N SER A 245 -8.54 -10.95 4.59
CA SER A 245 -8.73 -10.72 3.17
C SER A 245 -8.90 -12.03 2.41
N LEU A 246 -9.64 -11.94 1.31
CA LEU A 246 -9.88 -12.99 0.33
C LEU A 246 -9.63 -12.39 -1.05
N MET A 247 -8.52 -12.78 -1.68
CA MET A 247 -8.05 -12.20 -2.94
C MET A 247 -8.05 -13.23 -4.05
N LEU A 248 -8.72 -12.91 -5.16
CA LEU A 248 -8.70 -13.69 -6.38
C LEU A 248 -7.39 -13.44 -7.15
N GLN A 249 -6.78 -14.52 -7.62
CA GLN A 249 -5.76 -14.51 -8.65
C GLN A 249 -6.15 -15.48 -9.75
N THR A 250 -6.10 -15.01 -10.99
CA THR A 250 -6.39 -15.84 -12.17
C THR A 250 -5.61 -15.34 -13.38
N SER A 251 -5.31 -16.24 -14.31
CA SER A 251 -4.79 -15.91 -15.64
C SER A 251 -5.91 -15.54 -16.64
N GLY A 252 -7.17 -15.74 -16.25
CA GLY A 252 -8.36 -15.47 -17.06
C GLY A 252 -8.86 -14.03 -16.94
N GLN A 253 -9.82 -13.69 -17.82
CA GLN A 253 -10.54 -12.42 -17.73
C GLN A 253 -11.67 -12.55 -16.72
N VAL A 254 -11.77 -11.58 -15.80
CA VAL A 254 -12.80 -11.56 -14.75
C VAL A 254 -13.92 -10.62 -15.15
N SER A 255 -15.16 -11.10 -15.03
CA SER A 255 -16.38 -10.31 -15.12
C SER A 255 -17.18 -10.49 -13.85
N GLU A 256 -17.63 -9.38 -13.26
CA GLU A 256 -18.25 -9.38 -11.95
C GLU A 256 -19.73 -9.01 -12.03
N SER A 257 -20.55 -9.76 -11.29
CA SER A 257 -21.95 -9.46 -11.02
C SER A 257 -22.15 -9.30 -9.51
N LYS A 258 -23.36 -8.94 -9.08
CA LYS A 258 -23.66 -8.68 -7.67
C LYS A 258 -23.31 -9.85 -6.74
N ASP A 259 -23.57 -11.09 -7.17
CA ASP A 259 -23.48 -12.28 -6.33
C ASP A 259 -22.57 -13.36 -6.94
N SER A 260 -21.92 -13.07 -8.08
CA SER A 260 -21.05 -14.01 -8.76
C SER A 260 -19.88 -13.36 -9.49
N LEU A 261 -18.81 -14.11 -9.62
CA LEU A 261 -17.69 -13.79 -10.51
C LEU A 261 -17.62 -14.82 -11.62
N ARG A 262 -17.54 -14.37 -12.87
CA ARG A 262 -17.30 -15.23 -14.02
C ARG A 262 -15.89 -15.00 -14.54
N ILE A 263 -15.12 -16.08 -14.58
CA ILE A 263 -13.73 -16.13 -15.03
C ILE A 263 -13.68 -16.84 -16.38
N THR A 264 -13.28 -16.11 -17.42
CA THR A 264 -13.03 -16.64 -18.76
C THR A 264 -11.58 -17.12 -18.83
N LEU A 265 -11.38 -18.44 -18.90
CA LEU A 265 -10.05 -19.05 -18.93
C LEU A 265 -9.38 -18.82 -20.31
N SER A 266 -8.06 -18.60 -20.32
CA SER A 266 -7.32 -18.36 -21.56
C SER A 266 -7.23 -19.62 -22.42
N GLU A 267 -7.10 -19.49 -23.74
CA GLU A 267 -7.00 -20.65 -24.67
C GLU A 267 -5.62 -21.35 -24.64
N LYS A 268 -4.76 -21.05 -23.66
CA LYS A 268 -3.42 -21.65 -23.56
C LYS A 268 -3.50 -23.17 -23.32
N GLU A 269 -2.51 -23.90 -23.82
CA GLU A 269 -2.37 -25.33 -23.51
C GLU A 269 -2.34 -25.54 -21.99
N VAL A 270 -3.10 -26.53 -21.54
CA VAL A 270 -3.19 -26.91 -20.12
C VAL A 270 -1.85 -27.51 -19.70
N GLN A 271 -0.98 -26.68 -19.16
CA GLN A 271 0.06 -27.14 -18.25
C GLN A 271 -0.63 -27.34 -16.90
N GLU A 272 -0.28 -28.36 -16.11
CA GLU A 272 -0.94 -28.78 -14.85
C GLU A 272 -0.89 -27.72 -13.72
N GLU A 273 -1.25 -26.49 -14.03
CA GLU A 273 -1.17 -25.31 -13.21
C GLU A 273 -2.52 -24.99 -12.58
N VAL A 274 -2.46 -24.24 -11.48
CA VAL A 274 -3.65 -23.71 -10.81
C VAL A 274 -4.06 -22.44 -11.58
N GLU A 275 -5.14 -22.53 -12.36
CA GLU A 275 -5.60 -21.40 -13.20
C GLU A 275 -6.39 -20.35 -12.39
N VAL A 276 -7.03 -20.76 -11.30
CA VAL A 276 -7.81 -19.89 -10.41
C VAL A 276 -7.41 -20.17 -8.97
N SER A 277 -7.04 -19.13 -8.23
CA SER A 277 -6.68 -19.23 -6.81
C SER A 277 -7.34 -18.12 -6.01
N TYR A 278 -7.90 -18.48 -4.87
CA TYR A 278 -8.16 -17.52 -3.80
C TYR A 278 -7.11 -17.63 -2.71
N PHE A 279 -6.62 -16.48 -2.27
CA PHE A 279 -5.75 -16.36 -1.11
C PHE A 279 -6.56 -15.80 0.04
N CYS A 280 -6.69 -16.59 1.09
CA CYS A 280 -7.34 -16.20 2.34
C CYS A 280 -6.29 -16.11 3.43
N ASN A 281 -6.26 -15.03 4.20
CA ASN A 281 -5.23 -14.88 5.23
C ASN A 281 -5.20 -16.05 6.21
N LEU A 282 -3.99 -16.56 6.47
CA LEU A 282 -3.75 -17.57 7.48
C LEU A 282 -3.84 -16.90 8.86
N HIS A 283 -4.94 -17.15 9.57
CA HIS A 283 -5.16 -16.66 10.92
C HIS A 283 -5.62 -17.82 11.83
N PRO A 284 -5.24 -17.84 13.13
CA PRO A 284 -5.65 -18.92 14.04
C PRO A 284 -7.16 -19.07 14.20
N GLU A 285 -7.93 -18.00 13.99
CA GLU A 285 -9.40 -18.01 14.05
C GLU A 285 -10.06 -18.29 12.69
N THR A 286 -9.28 -18.48 11.62
CA THR A 286 -9.81 -18.82 10.29
C THR A 286 -9.80 -20.33 10.09
N GLU A 287 -10.98 -20.90 9.88
CA GLU A 287 -11.15 -22.31 9.51
C GLU A 287 -11.79 -22.43 8.13
N ILE A 288 -11.38 -23.44 7.36
CA ILE A 288 -11.93 -23.72 6.03
C ILE A 288 -12.45 -25.15 6.00
N PHE A 289 -13.70 -25.30 5.54
CA PHE A 289 -14.41 -26.56 5.43
C PHE A 289 -14.85 -26.80 3.98
N ILE A 290 -14.93 -28.06 3.59
CA ILE A 290 -15.47 -28.51 2.29
C ILE A 290 -16.67 -29.39 2.60
N ASN A 291 -17.86 -28.96 2.16
CA ASN A 291 -19.14 -29.60 2.49
C ASN A 291 -19.32 -29.85 4.01
N GLY A 292 -18.84 -28.91 4.84
CA GLY A 292 -18.91 -28.99 6.30
C GLY A 292 -17.86 -29.89 6.96
N GLN A 293 -16.90 -30.45 6.21
CA GLN A 293 -15.84 -31.30 6.73
C GLN A 293 -14.45 -30.68 6.52
N LYS A 294 -13.49 -30.98 7.42
CA LYS A 294 -12.09 -30.58 7.23
C LYS A 294 -11.48 -31.47 6.14
N ALA A 295 -11.22 -30.90 4.97
CA ALA A 295 -10.59 -31.58 3.84
C ALA A 295 -9.62 -30.63 3.11
N THR A 296 -8.71 -31.20 2.32
CA THR A 296 -7.70 -30.46 1.54
C THR A 296 -7.93 -30.50 0.04
N SER A 297 -9.01 -31.12 -0.42
CA SER A 297 -9.37 -31.25 -1.83
C SER A 297 -10.86 -31.20 -2.03
N PHE A 298 -11.31 -30.60 -3.13
CA PHE A 298 -12.71 -30.43 -3.49
C PHE A 298 -12.91 -30.58 -5.00
N GLN A 299 -14.15 -30.79 -5.42
CA GLN A 299 -14.59 -30.83 -6.81
C GLN A 299 -15.44 -29.60 -7.15
N LEU A 300 -15.74 -29.42 -8.43
CA LEU A 300 -16.72 -28.40 -8.86
C LEU A 300 -18.08 -28.68 -8.21
N GLY A 301 -18.76 -27.63 -7.77
CA GLY A 301 -20.04 -27.70 -7.06
C GLY A 301 -19.92 -27.96 -5.56
N ASP A 302 -18.77 -28.43 -5.05
CA ASP A 302 -18.55 -28.53 -3.61
C ASP A 302 -18.58 -27.14 -2.96
N LYS A 303 -19.16 -27.10 -1.76
CA LYS A 303 -19.24 -25.88 -0.96
C LYS A 303 -17.97 -25.72 -0.14
N VAL A 304 -17.16 -24.72 -0.47
CA VAL A 304 -16.01 -24.31 0.33
C VAL A 304 -16.48 -23.21 1.28
N GLN A 305 -16.41 -23.46 2.58
CA GLN A 305 -16.86 -22.56 3.63
C GLN A 305 -15.65 -21.99 4.37
N ILE A 306 -15.51 -20.67 4.39
CA ILE A 306 -14.50 -19.93 5.14
C ILE A 306 -15.17 -19.33 6.36
N ILE A 307 -14.75 -19.76 7.55
CA ILE A 307 -15.25 -19.25 8.82
C ILE A 307 -14.14 -18.45 9.49
N SER A 308 -14.48 -17.25 9.91
CA SER A 308 -13.66 -16.37 10.74
C SER A 308 -14.51 -15.88 11.92
N LYS A 309 -13.91 -15.13 12.84
CA LYS A 309 -14.57 -14.64 14.05
C LYS A 309 -15.84 -13.83 13.78
N ASP A 310 -15.82 -13.01 12.74
CA ASP A 310 -16.84 -12.01 12.43
C ASP A 310 -17.58 -12.29 11.10
N ARG A 311 -17.17 -13.34 10.37
CA ARG A 311 -17.74 -13.63 9.05
C ARG A 311 -17.70 -15.12 8.71
N CYS A 312 -18.78 -15.60 8.08
CA CYS A 312 -18.84 -16.88 7.41
C CYS A 312 -19.13 -16.64 5.92
N MET A 313 -18.30 -17.19 5.05
CA MET A 313 -18.45 -17.07 3.59
C MET A 313 -18.50 -18.45 2.96
N ASP A 314 -19.49 -18.68 2.13
CA ASP A 314 -19.64 -19.91 1.36
C ASP A 314 -19.37 -19.59 -0.12
N LEU A 315 -18.44 -20.34 -0.73
CA LEU A 315 -18.09 -20.21 -2.14
C LEU A 315 -18.17 -21.58 -2.82
N SER A 316 -18.60 -21.57 -4.09
CA SER A 316 -18.64 -22.77 -4.92
C SER A 316 -18.20 -22.45 -6.35
N PHE A 317 -17.37 -23.31 -6.93
CA PHE A 317 -16.90 -23.21 -8.31
C PHE A 317 -17.82 -24.01 -9.23
N VAL A 318 -18.33 -23.38 -10.28
CA VAL A 318 -19.21 -23.98 -11.27
C VAL A 318 -18.57 -23.82 -12.65
N LEU A 319 -18.58 -24.88 -13.45
CA LEU A 319 -18.07 -24.85 -14.81
C LEU A 319 -19.21 -24.60 -15.81
N GLU A 320 -19.01 -23.65 -16.71
CA GLU A 320 -19.78 -23.52 -17.94
C GLU A 320 -18.91 -23.99 -19.11
N GLY A 321 -19.25 -25.15 -19.68
CA GLY A 321 -18.50 -25.80 -20.75
C GLY A 321 -18.07 -27.23 -20.38
N GLU A 322 -17.07 -27.74 -21.07
CA GLU A 322 -16.55 -29.10 -20.86
C GLU A 322 -15.16 -29.07 -20.22
N GLY A 323 -14.98 -29.88 -19.18
CA GLY A 323 -13.70 -30.00 -18.51
C GLY A 323 -13.78 -30.72 -17.17
N LYS A 324 -12.61 -31.13 -16.70
CA LYS A 324 -12.35 -31.75 -15.42
C LYS A 324 -11.37 -30.86 -14.66
N PHE A 325 -11.79 -30.46 -13.47
CA PHE A 325 -11.01 -29.63 -12.57
C PHE A 325 -10.87 -30.34 -11.22
N TRP A 326 -9.84 -29.96 -10.48
CA TRP A 326 -9.61 -30.46 -9.14
C TRP A 326 -9.20 -29.32 -8.22
N GLY A 327 -9.94 -29.17 -7.13
CA GLY A 327 -9.69 -28.16 -6.11
C GLY A 327 -8.71 -28.66 -5.05
N HIS A 328 -7.86 -27.76 -4.57
CA HIS A 328 -6.91 -28.00 -3.50
C HIS A 328 -6.93 -26.86 -2.49
N LEU A 329 -6.80 -27.21 -1.21
CA LEU A 329 -6.54 -26.29 -0.12
C LEU A 329 -5.14 -26.57 0.43
N TYR A 330 -4.26 -25.56 0.39
CA TYR A 330 -2.89 -25.66 0.91
C TYR A 330 -2.41 -24.32 1.43
N ARG A 331 -1.28 -24.29 2.14
CA ARG A 331 -0.66 -23.03 2.59
C ARG A 331 0.25 -22.48 1.50
N GLY A 332 0.22 -21.18 1.27
CA GLY A 332 1.02 -20.53 0.26
C GLY A 332 1.06 -19.02 0.43
N ASN A 333 1.64 -18.34 -0.56
CA ASN A 333 1.79 -16.89 -0.57
C ASN A 333 1.31 -16.33 -1.91
N ARG A 334 0.68 -15.16 -1.86
CA ARG A 334 0.36 -14.32 -3.03
C ARG A 334 1.66 -13.88 -3.73
N PRO A 335 1.64 -13.61 -5.04
CA PRO A 335 2.78 -13.06 -5.76
C PRO A 335 3.38 -11.82 -5.10
N GLY A 336 2.54 -10.92 -4.58
CA GLY A 336 2.95 -9.70 -3.89
C GLY A 336 3.66 -9.90 -2.54
N GLN A 337 3.56 -11.10 -1.95
CA GLN A 337 4.31 -11.47 -0.73
C GLN A 337 5.67 -12.10 -1.08
N LEU A 338 5.85 -12.63 -2.28
CA LEU A 338 7.08 -13.31 -2.69
C LEU A 338 8.27 -12.35 -2.76
N SER A 339 8.03 -11.06 -3.03
CA SER A 339 9.05 -10.02 -3.04
C SER A 339 9.59 -9.67 -1.66
N CYS A 340 8.86 -9.99 -0.59
CA CYS A 340 9.22 -9.64 0.79
C CYS A 340 10.02 -10.74 1.51
N ARG A 341 10.51 -11.75 0.77
CA ARG A 341 10.95 -13.02 1.33
C ARG A 341 12.17 -12.98 2.25
N GLY A 342 12.96 -11.90 2.30
CA GLY A 342 14.10 -11.68 3.23
C GLY A 342 14.51 -12.87 4.10
N GLU A 343 14.29 -12.75 5.41
CA GLU A 343 14.48 -13.85 6.38
C GLU A 343 13.26 -14.80 6.46
N GLU A 344 12.07 -14.33 6.07
CA GLU A 344 10.78 -15.02 6.19
C GLU A 344 10.43 -15.91 4.97
N LYS A 345 11.43 -16.35 4.18
CA LYS A 345 11.20 -16.99 2.86
C LYS A 345 10.41 -18.31 2.90
N TYR A 346 10.32 -18.93 4.07
CA TYR A 346 9.61 -20.19 4.31
C TYR A 346 8.26 -20.00 5.02
N GLU A 347 7.93 -18.77 5.42
CA GLU A 347 6.63 -18.46 6.03
C GLU A 347 5.53 -18.50 4.96
N ALA A 348 4.36 -19.01 5.34
CA ALA A 348 3.17 -18.99 4.52
C ALA A 348 2.10 -18.13 5.21
N TYR A 349 1.63 -17.10 4.53
CA TYR A 349 0.73 -16.10 5.08
C TYR A 349 -0.73 -16.31 4.67
N ASP A 350 -1.00 -17.24 3.75
CA ASP A 350 -2.33 -17.50 3.23
C ASP A 350 -2.65 -18.99 3.15
N TRP A 351 -3.92 -19.29 3.35
CA TRP A 351 -4.59 -20.42 2.74
C TRP A 351 -4.84 -20.14 1.27
N VAL A 352 -4.46 -21.09 0.41
CA VAL A 352 -4.71 -21.07 -1.03
C VAL A 352 -5.83 -22.04 -1.34
N ILE A 353 -6.95 -21.52 -1.84
CA ILE A 353 -8.07 -22.28 -2.40
C ILE A 353 -7.86 -22.28 -3.91
N GLY A 354 -7.12 -23.26 -4.40
CA GLY A 354 -6.69 -23.36 -5.79
C GLY A 354 -7.55 -24.33 -6.59
N LEU A 355 -7.96 -23.95 -7.79
CA LEU A 355 -8.62 -24.81 -8.77
C LEU A 355 -7.64 -25.13 -9.90
N ARG A 356 -7.19 -26.39 -9.95
CA ARG A 356 -6.32 -26.93 -11.00
C ARG A 356 -7.15 -27.49 -12.13
N THR A 357 -6.70 -27.24 -13.35
CA THR A 357 -7.28 -27.83 -14.55
C THR A 357 -6.62 -29.17 -14.85
N ILE A 358 -7.43 -30.21 -15.01
CA ILE A 358 -6.96 -31.54 -15.43
C ILE A 358 -7.12 -31.68 -16.95
N GLN A 359 -8.29 -31.28 -17.47
CA GLN A 359 -8.60 -31.26 -18.90
C GLN A 359 -9.74 -30.29 -19.12
N ARG A 360 -9.78 -29.55 -20.24
CA ARG A 360 -10.93 -28.73 -20.60
C ARG A 360 -10.97 -28.41 -22.09
N SER A 361 -12.12 -27.99 -22.59
CA SER A 361 -12.24 -27.35 -23.90
C SER A 361 -11.49 -26.00 -23.90
N SER A 362 -11.13 -25.52 -25.10
CA SER A 362 -10.49 -24.20 -25.28
C SER A 362 -11.37 -23.06 -24.75
N ARG A 363 -12.70 -23.22 -24.86
CA ARG A 363 -13.70 -22.32 -24.28
C ARG A 363 -14.31 -22.96 -23.04
N ALA A 364 -13.83 -22.54 -21.88
CA ALA A 364 -14.36 -22.94 -20.59
C ALA A 364 -14.45 -21.70 -19.69
N PHE A 365 -15.54 -21.58 -18.94
CA PHE A 365 -15.74 -20.50 -17.97
C PHE A 365 -15.94 -21.07 -16.59
N ILE A 366 -15.30 -20.46 -15.59
CA ILE A 366 -15.51 -20.79 -14.19
C ILE A 366 -16.35 -19.67 -13.58
N SER A 367 -17.56 -20.02 -13.17
CA SER A 367 -18.46 -19.16 -12.42
C SER A 367 -18.30 -19.48 -10.94
N LEU A 368 -17.94 -18.47 -10.16
CA LEU A 368 -17.86 -18.53 -8.72
C LEU A 368 -19.11 -17.90 -8.14
N ILE A 369 -19.82 -18.66 -7.32
CA ILE A 369 -21.05 -18.22 -6.67
C ILE A 369 -20.73 -18.00 -5.20
N PHE A 370 -21.04 -16.80 -4.71
CA PHE A 370 -21.02 -16.50 -3.29
C PHE A 370 -22.44 -16.65 -2.75
N TRP A 371 -22.61 -17.47 -1.72
CA TRP A 371 -23.89 -17.58 -1.05
C TRP A 371 -23.98 -16.49 0.02
N ALA A 372 -25.17 -15.90 0.15
CA ALA A 372 -25.42 -14.73 0.98
C ALA A 372 -24.79 -14.88 2.37
N GLU A 373 -24.05 -13.85 2.78
CA GLU A 373 -23.41 -13.78 4.08
C GLU A 373 -24.46 -13.87 5.19
N SER A 374 -24.29 -14.85 6.07
CA SER A 374 -24.84 -14.71 7.41
C SER A 374 -23.78 -14.01 8.25
N GLN A 375 -24.10 -12.80 8.73
CA GLN A 375 -23.39 -12.29 9.89
C GLN A 375 -23.66 -13.30 11.01
N LEU A 376 -22.59 -13.88 11.55
CA LEU A 376 -22.69 -14.69 12.76
C LEU A 376 -23.25 -13.75 13.84
N GLY A 377 -24.56 -13.86 14.08
CA GLY A 377 -25.23 -13.10 15.12
C GLY A 377 -24.52 -13.36 16.45
N ALA A 378 -24.51 -12.36 17.33
CA ALA A 378 -23.90 -12.43 18.67
C ALA A 378 -24.48 -13.52 19.59
N ASP A 379 -25.44 -14.33 19.11
CA ASP A 379 -26.22 -15.33 19.84
C ASP A 379 -25.59 -16.74 19.85
N LEU A 380 -24.36 -16.91 19.33
CA LEU A 380 -23.58 -18.16 19.42
C LEU A 380 -22.44 -18.07 20.46
N LYS A 381 -22.74 -17.53 21.65
CA LYS A 381 -21.86 -17.64 22.83
C LYS A 381 -22.57 -18.22 24.03
#